data_AF-A0A960VCD7-F1
#
_entry.id   AF-A0A960VCD7-F1
#
_cell.length_a   1.000
_cell.length_b   1.000
_cell.length_c   1.000
_cell.angle_alpha   90.00
_cell.angle_beta   90.00
_cell.angle_gamma   90.00
#
_symmetry.space_group_name_H-M   'P 1'
#
loop_
_entity.id
_entity.type
_entity.pdbx_description
1 polymer ?
#
loop_
_entity_poly.entity_id
_entity_poly.type
_entity_poly.pdbx_seq_one_letter_code
_entity_poly.pdbx_strand_id
1 'polypeptide(L)'
;MLEILIGAFGLIFLFIFGLLLGYWIGYTIHKGKYTQAEWDSLSQEKNTSEIKLSELQLRHTELVSKADKRENELRELERKFVSLESDYKNALANFDISKKEWEESKKNLTTEFYNIANKIIVENSERFTNNSLITLENFLKPFKENLDTFSKKIDTNRESQIQDSISLKTEITKLTQMNQTMAEEAQNLTRALKGESKLRGNWGEVLLEKILEASGLEKGIHYRTQETLT
;
A
#
# COMPACT_ATOMS: atom_id res chain seq x y z
N MET A 1 -47.30 -76.91 56.79
CA MET A 1 -47.67 -75.48 56.68
C MET A 1 -46.48 -74.53 56.74
N LEU A 2 -45.47 -74.76 57.58
CA LEU A 2 -44.29 -73.87 57.70
C LEU A 2 -43.38 -73.83 56.45
N GLU A 3 -43.18 -74.96 55.77
CA GLU A 3 -42.29 -75.04 54.58
C GLU A 3 -42.82 -74.29 53.35
N ILE A 4 -44.13 -74.29 53.13
CA ILE A 4 -44.77 -73.57 52.02
C ILE A 4 -44.63 -72.05 52.19
N LEU A 5 -44.68 -71.58 53.43
CA LEU A 5 -44.53 -70.16 53.75
C LEU A 5 -43.10 -69.68 53.47
N ILE A 6 -42.09 -70.47 53.87
CA ILE A 6 -40.67 -70.16 53.66
C ILE A 6 -40.35 -70.12 52.14
N GLY A 7 -40.90 -71.05 51.36
CA GLY A 7 -40.77 -71.04 49.90
C GLY A 7 -41.38 -69.81 49.23
N ALA A 8 -42.55 -69.36 49.70
CA ALA A 8 -43.22 -68.16 49.18
C ALA A 8 -42.42 -66.88 49.46
N PHE A 9 -41.83 -66.73 50.66
CA PHE A 9 -40.96 -65.59 50.98
C PHE A 9 -39.67 -65.57 50.15
N GLY A 10 -39.09 -66.74 49.84
CA GLY A 10 -37.91 -66.84 48.97
C GLY A 10 -38.18 -66.36 47.53
N LEU A 11 -39.35 -66.70 46.97
CA LEU A 11 -39.75 -66.25 45.63
C LEU A 11 -40.00 -64.75 45.57
N ILE A 12 -40.63 -64.17 46.61
CA ILE A 12 -40.85 -62.73 46.71
C ILE A 12 -39.52 -61.98 46.80
N PHE A 13 -38.56 -62.51 47.57
CA PHE A 13 -37.23 -61.90 47.69
C PHE A 13 -36.48 -61.89 46.36
N LEU A 14 -36.49 -63.00 45.60
CA LEU A 14 -35.87 -63.06 44.28
C LEU A 14 -36.50 -62.10 43.28
N PHE A 15 -37.83 -61.94 43.33
CA PHE A 15 -38.54 -61.00 42.46
C PHE A 15 -38.17 -59.55 42.76
N ILE A 16 -38.15 -59.16 44.05
CA ILE A 16 -37.75 -57.82 44.48
C ILE A 16 -36.29 -57.55 44.14
N PHE A 17 -35.41 -58.54 44.36
CA PHE A 17 -33.99 -58.43 44.03
C PHE A 17 -33.77 -58.23 42.52
N GLY A 18 -34.49 -58.96 41.68
CA GLY A 18 -34.44 -58.79 40.22
C GLY A 18 -34.91 -57.41 39.76
N LEU A 19 -35.97 -56.85 40.36
CA LEU A 19 -36.43 -55.49 40.07
C LEU A 19 -35.42 -54.42 40.49
N LEU A 20 -34.81 -54.58 41.66
CA LEU A 20 -33.76 -53.66 42.14
C LEU A 20 -32.50 -53.73 41.26
N LEU A 21 -32.10 -54.93 40.83
CA LEU A 21 -30.95 -55.11 39.93
C LEU A 21 -31.23 -54.50 38.55
N GLY A 22 -32.42 -54.74 37.99
CA GLY A 22 -32.84 -54.17 36.72
C GLY A 22 -32.91 -52.64 36.76
N TYR A 23 -33.45 -52.07 37.85
CA TYR A 23 -33.47 -50.63 38.07
C TYR A 23 -32.05 -50.04 38.18
N TRP A 24 -31.16 -50.69 38.92
CA TRP A 24 -29.77 -50.25 39.09
C TRP A 24 -28.97 -50.30 37.77
N ILE A 25 -29.12 -51.38 36.99
CA ILE A 25 -28.48 -51.53 35.67
C ILE A 25 -29.06 -50.50 34.68
N GLY A 26 -30.38 -50.31 34.65
CA GLY A 26 -31.02 -49.30 33.80
C GLY A 26 -30.56 -47.87 34.13
N TYR A 27 -30.44 -47.55 35.42
CA TYR A 27 -29.98 -46.25 35.91
C TYR A 27 -28.52 -45.95 35.53
N THR A 28 -27.63 -46.93 35.64
CA THR A 28 -26.20 -46.77 35.32
C THR A 28 -25.95 -46.62 33.82
N ILE A 29 -26.66 -47.38 32.98
CA ILE A 29 -26.56 -47.26 31.51
C ILE A 29 -27.15 -45.94 31.02
N HIS A 30 -28.27 -45.48 31.60
CA HIS A 30 -28.87 -44.20 31.21
C HIS A 30 -27.99 -43.01 31.59
N LYS A 31 -27.36 -43.03 32.77
CA LYS A 31 -26.35 -42.02 33.15
C LYS A 31 -25.14 -42.03 32.23
N GLY A 32 -24.57 -43.20 31.93
CA GLY A 32 -23.38 -43.29 31.08
C GLY A 32 -23.57 -42.79 29.64
N LYS A 33 -24.78 -42.93 29.08
CA LYS A 33 -25.12 -42.38 27.74
C LYS A 33 -25.25 -40.86 27.74
N TYR A 34 -25.77 -40.27 28.83
CA TYR A 34 -25.85 -38.81 28.97
C TYR A 34 -24.45 -38.20 29.08
N THR A 35 -23.57 -38.81 29.87
CA THR A 35 -22.18 -38.34 29.99
C THR A 35 -21.41 -38.48 28.69
N GLN A 36 -21.55 -39.58 27.94
CA GLN A 36 -20.84 -39.78 26.66
C GLN A 36 -21.26 -38.76 25.59
N ALA A 37 -22.57 -38.49 25.45
CA ALA A 37 -23.06 -37.51 24.48
C ALA A 37 -22.58 -36.08 24.80
N GLU A 38 -22.40 -35.75 26.08
CA GLU A 38 -21.83 -34.49 26.54
C GLU A 38 -20.32 -34.41 26.28
N TRP A 39 -19.57 -35.50 26.45
CA TRP A 39 -18.15 -35.57 26.07
C TRP A 39 -17.92 -35.44 24.57
N ASP A 40 -18.78 -36.06 23.76
CA ASP A 40 -18.70 -36.00 22.30
C ASP A 40 -18.99 -34.58 21.79
N SER A 41 -19.99 -33.90 22.35
CA SER A 41 -20.30 -32.50 21.99
C SER A 41 -19.21 -31.53 22.42
N LEU A 42 -18.65 -31.69 23.63
CA LEU A 42 -17.53 -30.86 24.12
C LEU A 42 -16.27 -31.05 23.27
N SER A 43 -15.95 -32.30 22.89
CA SER A 43 -14.82 -32.63 22.03
C SER A 43 -14.99 -32.04 20.63
N GLN A 44 -16.21 -32.09 20.09
CA GLN A 44 -16.56 -31.46 18.82
C GLN A 44 -16.44 -29.93 18.89
N GLU A 45 -16.94 -29.28 19.94
CA GLU A 45 -16.82 -27.84 20.14
C GLU A 45 -15.35 -27.41 20.27
N LYS A 46 -14.55 -28.16 21.03
CA LYS A 46 -13.10 -27.93 21.15
C LYS A 46 -12.40 -28.04 19.81
N ASN A 47 -12.66 -29.11 19.05
CA ASN A 47 -12.06 -29.30 17.73
C ASN A 47 -12.45 -28.18 16.74
N THR A 48 -13.71 -27.76 16.73
CA THR A 48 -14.14 -26.63 15.89
C THR A 48 -13.48 -25.31 16.29
N SER A 49 -13.22 -25.12 17.58
CA SER A 49 -12.53 -23.94 18.09
C SER A 49 -11.04 -23.95 17.71
N GLU A 50 -10.39 -25.12 17.79
CA GLU A 50 -9.00 -25.31 17.35
C GLU A 50 -8.83 -25.07 15.84
N ILE A 51 -9.78 -25.55 15.02
CA ILE A 51 -9.79 -25.29 13.57
C ILE A 51 -9.94 -23.79 13.27
N LYS A 52 -10.89 -23.11 13.91
CA LYS A 52 -11.07 -21.66 13.76
C LYS A 52 -9.84 -20.87 14.18
N LEU A 53 -9.18 -21.29 15.27
CA LEU A 53 -7.96 -20.65 15.75
C LEU A 53 -6.82 -20.80 14.72
N SER A 54 -6.65 -21.99 14.17
CA SER A 54 -5.67 -22.28 13.12
C SER A 54 -5.93 -21.45 11.86
N GLU A 55 -7.19 -21.36 11.43
CA GLU A 55 -7.60 -20.53 10.29
C GLU A 55 -7.30 -19.04 10.55
N LEU A 56 -7.58 -18.55 11.76
CA LEU A 56 -7.29 -17.16 12.13
C LEU A 56 -5.79 -16.87 12.11
N GLN A 57 -4.96 -17.81 12.59
CA GLN A 57 -3.50 -17.69 12.58
C GLN A 57 -2.93 -17.68 11.17
N LEU A 58 -3.45 -18.52 10.28
CA LEU A 58 -3.08 -18.52 8.86
C LEU A 58 -3.43 -17.18 8.20
N ARG A 59 -4.64 -16.69 8.42
CA ARG A 59 -5.09 -15.40 7.87
C ARG A 59 -4.30 -14.22 8.43
N HIS A 60 -3.95 -14.25 9.72
CA HIS A 60 -3.07 -13.25 10.31
C HIS A 60 -1.68 -13.26 9.66
N THR A 61 -1.09 -14.45 9.48
CA THR A 61 0.21 -14.61 8.84
C THR A 61 0.19 -14.10 7.40
N GLU A 62 -0.88 -14.38 6.65
CA GLU A 62 -1.06 -13.87 5.29
C GLU A 62 -1.18 -12.34 5.26
N LEU A 63 -1.94 -11.75 6.18
CA LEU A 63 -2.10 -10.30 6.29
C LEU A 63 -0.78 -9.61 6.64
N VAL A 64 0.00 -10.16 7.57
CA VAL A 64 1.33 -9.66 7.91
C VAL A 64 2.26 -9.73 6.69
N SER A 65 2.29 -10.85 5.98
CA SER A 65 3.10 -10.99 4.77
C SER A 65 2.72 -9.98 3.68
N LYS A 66 1.42 -9.69 3.51
CA LYS A 66 0.95 -8.65 2.60
C LYS A 66 1.36 -7.25 3.05
N ALA A 67 1.28 -6.96 4.35
CA ALA A 67 1.71 -5.68 4.91
C ALA A 67 3.22 -5.45 4.70
N ASP A 68 4.05 -6.45 4.98
CA ASP A 68 5.50 -6.38 4.78
C ASP A 68 5.87 -6.14 3.31
N LYS A 69 5.17 -6.81 2.38
CA LYS A 69 5.38 -6.58 0.94
C LYS A 69 5.06 -5.14 0.55
N ARG A 70 3.95 -4.59 1.04
CA ARG A 70 3.56 -3.20 0.75
C ARG A 70 4.51 -2.19 1.39
N GLU A 71 5.02 -2.45 2.60
CA GLU A 71 6.02 -1.59 3.23
C GLU A 71 7.32 -1.55 2.41
N ASN A 72 7.76 -2.70 1.89
CA ASN A 72 8.93 -2.76 1.02
C ASN A 72 8.73 -2.00 -0.30
N GLU A 73 7.56 -2.12 -0.94
CA GLU A 73 7.21 -1.36 -2.13
C GLU A 73 7.23 0.16 -1.87
N LEU A 74 6.68 0.60 -0.73
CA LEU A 74 6.71 2.01 -0.30
C LEU A 74 8.14 2.52 -0.12
N ARG A 75 8.99 1.75 0.57
CA ARG A 75 10.41 2.11 0.76
C ARG A 75 11.16 2.19 -0.56
N GLU A 76 10.90 1.28 -1.50
CA GLU A 76 11.51 1.35 -2.83
C GLU A 76 11.09 2.60 -3.61
N LEU A 77 9.81 2.95 -3.53
CA LEU A 77 9.28 4.12 -4.23
C LEU A 77 9.81 5.42 -3.64
N GLU A 78 9.93 5.51 -2.32
CA GLU A 78 10.52 6.66 -1.63
C GLU A 78 12.00 6.86 -2.02
N ARG A 79 12.77 5.77 -2.13
CA ARG A 79 14.15 5.84 -2.65
C ARG A 79 14.21 6.38 -4.08
N LYS A 80 13.29 5.93 -4.95
CA LYS A 80 13.20 6.44 -6.33
C LYS A 80 12.84 7.92 -6.37
N PHE A 81 11.94 8.37 -5.50
CA PHE A 81 11.57 9.78 -5.40
C PHE A 81 12.75 10.66 -5.01
N VAL A 82 13.48 10.30 -3.96
CA VAL A 82 14.66 11.07 -3.51
C VAL A 82 15.73 11.12 -4.61
N SER A 83 15.96 10.01 -5.32
CA SER A 83 16.88 9.98 -6.46
C SER A 83 16.44 10.93 -7.57
N LEU A 84 15.16 10.87 -7.96
CA LEU A 84 14.63 11.67 -9.05
C LEU A 84 14.58 13.17 -8.70
N GLU A 85 14.28 13.52 -7.45
CA GLU A 85 14.33 14.91 -6.98
C GLU A 85 15.75 15.46 -7.04
N SER A 86 16.75 14.66 -6.66
CA SER A 86 18.16 15.01 -6.79
C SER A 86 18.55 15.20 -8.25
N ASP A 87 18.16 14.29 -9.14
CA ASP A 87 18.44 14.39 -10.58
C ASP A 87 17.80 15.64 -11.19
N TYR A 88 16.57 15.97 -10.79
CA TYR A 88 15.88 17.18 -11.23
C TYR A 88 16.60 18.45 -10.77
N LYS A 89 17.02 18.52 -9.51
CA LYS A 89 17.79 19.66 -8.98
C LYS A 89 19.12 19.82 -9.73
N ASN A 90 19.82 18.72 -10.01
CA ASN A 90 21.05 18.74 -10.79
C ASN A 90 20.82 19.20 -12.24
N ALA A 91 19.75 18.73 -12.89
CA ALA A 91 19.39 19.15 -14.24
C ALA A 91 19.08 20.66 -14.32
N LEU A 92 18.35 21.20 -13.34
CA LEU A 92 18.08 22.64 -13.24
C LEU A 92 19.36 23.45 -13.04
N ALA A 93 20.25 23.02 -12.14
CA ALA A 93 21.52 23.68 -11.90
C ALA A 93 22.39 23.70 -13.17
N ASN A 94 22.46 22.57 -13.89
CA ASN A 94 23.20 22.48 -15.15
C ASN A 94 22.60 23.37 -16.23
N PHE A 95 21.27 23.47 -16.31
CA PHE A 95 20.60 24.36 -17.26
C PHE A 95 20.96 25.83 -17.02
N ASP A 96 20.96 26.28 -15.76
CA ASP A 96 21.34 27.65 -15.42
C ASP A 96 22.81 27.95 -15.72
N ILE A 97 23.71 26.97 -15.50
CA ILE A 97 25.13 27.09 -15.86
C ILE A 97 25.28 27.22 -17.38
N SER A 98 24.70 26.30 -18.15
CA SER A 98 24.78 26.33 -19.61
C SER A 98 24.17 27.61 -20.21
N LYS A 99 23.11 28.14 -19.60
CA LYS A 99 22.51 29.42 -20.00
C LYS A 99 23.49 30.58 -19.81
N LYS A 100 24.18 30.64 -18.66
CA LYS A 100 25.20 31.68 -18.40
C LYS A 100 26.37 31.57 -19.37
N GLU A 101 26.89 30.37 -19.58
CA GLU A 101 27.97 30.11 -20.56
C GLU A 101 27.57 30.55 -21.97
N TRP A 102 26.30 30.37 -22.34
CA TRP A 102 25.76 30.83 -23.62
C TRP A 102 25.70 32.37 -23.72
N GLU A 103 25.19 33.04 -22.68
CA GLU A 103 25.13 34.51 -22.64
C GLU A 103 26.54 35.12 -22.73
N GLU A 104 27.52 34.52 -22.05
CA GLU A 104 28.91 34.92 -22.11
C GLU A 104 29.55 34.65 -23.47
N SER A 105 29.35 33.46 -24.04
CA SER A 105 29.84 33.12 -25.38
C SER A 105 29.28 34.07 -26.43
N LYS A 106 27.98 34.41 -26.35
CA LYS A 106 27.33 35.38 -27.24
C LYS A 106 27.95 36.78 -27.12
N LYS A 107 28.23 37.23 -25.90
CA LYS A 107 28.90 38.52 -25.64
C LYS A 107 30.32 38.53 -26.22
N ASN A 108 31.08 37.46 -26.02
CA ASN A 108 32.44 37.34 -26.54
C ASN A 108 32.44 37.32 -28.06
N LEU A 109 31.55 36.56 -28.69
CA LEU A 109 31.36 36.55 -30.15
C LEU A 109 31.01 37.93 -30.70
N THR A 110 30.12 38.66 -30.03
CA THR A 110 29.76 40.02 -30.43
C THR A 110 30.95 40.96 -30.35
N THR A 111 31.77 40.84 -29.30
CA THR A 111 32.97 41.65 -29.09
C THR A 111 34.04 41.34 -30.14
N GLU A 112 34.34 40.05 -30.37
CA GLU A 112 35.26 39.60 -31.41
C GLU A 112 34.77 40.03 -32.79
N PHE A 113 33.46 39.97 -33.06
CA PHE A 113 32.88 40.49 -34.29
C PHE A 113 33.17 41.99 -34.46
N TYR A 114 32.93 42.81 -33.43
CA TYR A 114 33.25 44.23 -33.47
C TYR A 114 34.74 44.49 -33.69
N ASN A 115 35.61 43.75 -33.01
CA ASN A 115 37.06 43.88 -33.15
C ASN A 115 37.54 43.50 -34.55
N ILE A 116 37.06 42.38 -35.08
CA ILE A 116 37.38 41.92 -36.44
C ILE A 116 36.84 42.91 -37.47
N ALA A 117 35.60 43.39 -37.32
CA ALA A 117 35.01 44.37 -38.22
C ALA A 117 35.82 45.67 -38.23
N ASN A 118 36.18 46.20 -37.04
CA ASN A 118 37.03 47.38 -36.94
C ASN A 118 38.41 47.15 -37.56
N LYS A 119 39.05 46.00 -37.28
CA LYS A 119 40.36 45.66 -37.84
C LYS A 119 40.30 45.56 -39.37
N ILE A 120 39.30 44.90 -39.92
CA ILE A 120 39.09 44.78 -41.38
C ILE A 120 38.87 46.16 -42.01
N ILE A 121 38.08 47.04 -41.39
CA ILE A 121 37.82 48.39 -41.90
C ILE A 121 39.11 49.22 -41.89
N VAL A 122 39.90 49.18 -40.81
CA VAL A 122 41.16 49.93 -40.68
C VAL A 122 42.23 49.40 -41.64
N GLU A 123 42.50 48.09 -41.62
CA GLU A 123 43.52 47.44 -42.47
C GLU A 123 43.20 47.54 -43.96
N ASN A 124 41.91 47.51 -44.34
CA ASN A 124 41.55 47.69 -45.73
C ASN A 124 41.38 49.15 -46.14
N SER A 125 41.22 50.12 -45.24
CA SER A 125 41.11 51.54 -45.64
C SER A 125 42.31 52.03 -46.49
N GLU A 126 43.50 51.46 -46.26
CA GLU A 126 44.70 51.68 -47.09
C GLU A 126 44.65 50.96 -48.45
N ARG A 127 43.91 49.86 -48.58
CA ARG A 127 43.74 49.07 -49.83
C ARG A 127 42.42 49.34 -50.57
N PHE A 128 41.50 50.10 -49.97
CA PHE A 128 40.12 50.30 -50.43
C PHE A 128 40.01 51.16 -51.70
N THR A 129 41.12 51.65 -52.24
CA THR A 129 41.14 52.61 -53.33
C THR A 129 40.76 52.03 -54.70
N ASN A 130 40.60 50.72 -54.92
CA ASN A 130 40.31 50.24 -56.29
C ASN A 130 39.42 49.00 -56.54
N ASN A 131 38.97 48.14 -55.59
CA ASN A 131 38.16 46.92 -55.95
C ASN A 131 37.28 46.27 -54.83
N SER A 132 36.79 47.01 -53.85
CA SER A 132 36.56 46.52 -52.48
C SER A 132 35.27 45.73 -52.14
N LEU A 133 34.25 45.64 -53.00
CA LEU A 133 32.96 45.02 -52.64
C LEU A 133 32.93 43.49 -52.78
N ILE A 134 33.52 42.95 -53.84
CA ILE A 134 33.47 41.50 -54.16
C ILE A 134 34.31 40.69 -53.14
N THR A 135 35.42 41.26 -52.66
CA THR A 135 36.29 40.60 -51.67
C THR A 135 35.63 40.52 -50.29
N LEU A 136 34.88 41.55 -49.89
CA LEU A 136 34.17 41.59 -48.61
C LEU A 136 33.03 40.55 -48.56
N GLU A 137 32.28 40.41 -49.66
CA GLU A 137 31.19 39.44 -49.76
C GLU A 137 31.71 37.99 -49.67
N ASN A 138 32.81 37.68 -50.34
CA ASN A 138 33.44 36.35 -50.30
C ASN A 138 33.99 35.99 -48.91
N PHE A 139 34.41 36.97 -48.11
CA PHE A 139 34.93 36.73 -46.75
C PHE A 139 33.81 36.60 -45.70
N LEU A 140 32.73 37.38 -45.84
CA LEU A 140 31.58 37.34 -44.92
C LEU A 140 30.69 36.10 -45.12
N LYS A 141 30.68 35.54 -46.33
CA LYS A 141 29.84 34.39 -46.69
C LYS A 141 30.08 33.13 -45.83
N PRO A 142 31.32 32.61 -45.68
CA PRO A 142 31.57 31.44 -44.83
C PRO A 142 31.26 31.70 -43.36
N PHE A 143 31.39 32.95 -42.89
CA PHE A 143 31.07 33.30 -41.51
C PHE A 143 29.55 33.31 -41.26
N LYS A 144 28.78 33.85 -42.21
CA LYS A 144 27.32 33.80 -42.19
C LYS A 144 26.82 32.35 -42.23
N GLU A 145 27.39 31.51 -43.09
CA GLU A 145 27.03 30.09 -43.18
C GLU A 145 27.35 29.32 -41.88
N ASN A 146 28.49 29.58 -41.25
CA ASN A 146 28.84 28.97 -39.96
C ASN A 146 27.92 29.43 -38.82
N LEU A 147 27.57 30.71 -38.78
CA LEU A 147 26.62 31.25 -37.79
C LEU A 147 25.23 30.63 -37.96
N ASP A 148 24.77 30.49 -39.20
CA ASP A 148 23.46 29.91 -39.53
C ASP A 148 23.41 28.42 -39.16
N THR A 149 24.49 27.68 -39.43
CA THR A 149 24.65 26.27 -39.07
C THR A 149 24.68 26.07 -37.56
N PHE A 150 25.38 26.94 -36.83
CA PHE A 150 25.44 26.92 -35.37
C PHE A 150 24.08 27.25 -34.74
N SER A 151 23.39 28.28 -35.24
CA SER A 151 22.04 28.64 -34.80
C SER A 151 21.08 27.46 -34.96
N LYS A 152 21.08 26.82 -36.14
CA LYS A 152 20.27 25.61 -36.39
C LYS A 152 20.60 24.49 -35.40
N LYS A 153 21.88 24.19 -35.17
CA LYS A 153 22.29 23.11 -34.27
C LYS A 153 21.85 23.37 -32.82
N ILE A 154 21.84 24.64 -32.39
CA ILE A 154 21.32 25.04 -31.09
C ILE A 154 19.81 24.91 -31.01
N ASP A 155 19.08 25.39 -32.02
CA ASP A 155 17.61 25.29 -32.03
C ASP A 155 17.17 23.83 -31.96
N THR A 156 17.85 22.94 -32.70
CA THR A 156 17.62 21.49 -32.64
C THR A 156 17.92 20.91 -31.26
N ASN A 157 19.03 21.28 -30.62
CA ASN A 157 19.36 20.82 -29.26
C ASN A 157 18.32 21.29 -28.24
N ARG A 158 17.81 22.52 -28.40
CA ARG A 158 16.79 23.08 -27.51
C ARG A 158 15.44 22.40 -27.67
N GLU A 159 15.03 22.10 -28.91
CA GLU A 159 13.84 21.27 -29.15
C GLU A 159 13.98 19.90 -28.50
N SER A 160 15.14 19.24 -28.64
CA SER A 160 15.40 17.96 -27.99
C SER A 160 15.26 18.04 -26.47
N GLN A 161 15.87 19.05 -25.83
CA GLN A 161 15.77 19.24 -24.38
C GLN A 161 14.34 19.54 -23.91
N ILE A 162 13.57 20.31 -24.68
CA ILE A 162 12.16 20.58 -24.38
C ILE A 162 11.34 19.30 -24.47
N GLN A 163 11.57 18.47 -25.50
CA GLN A 163 10.91 17.17 -25.64
C GLN A 163 11.23 16.23 -24.48
N ASP A 164 12.51 16.15 -24.08
CA ASP A 164 12.93 15.35 -22.92
C ASP A 164 12.24 15.84 -21.63
N SER A 165 12.15 17.16 -21.43
CA SER A 165 11.46 17.74 -20.28
C SER A 165 9.94 17.47 -20.28
N ILE A 166 9.29 17.52 -21.45
CA ILE A 166 7.86 17.17 -21.58
C ILE A 166 7.64 15.70 -21.27
N SER A 167 8.50 14.81 -21.78
CA SER A 167 8.46 13.37 -21.51
C SER A 167 8.58 13.09 -20.01
N LEU A 168 9.58 13.68 -19.35
CA LEU A 168 9.78 13.60 -17.90
C LEU A 168 8.56 14.11 -17.10
N LYS A 169 8.01 15.27 -17.48
CA LYS A 169 6.81 15.83 -16.82
C LYS A 169 5.59 14.93 -16.99
N THR A 170 5.45 14.30 -18.15
CA THR A 170 4.35 13.37 -18.43
C THR A 170 4.46 12.13 -17.55
N GLU A 171 5.67 11.58 -17.40
CA GLU A 171 5.92 10.43 -16.53
C GLU A 171 5.66 10.77 -15.05
N ILE A 172 6.06 11.97 -14.60
CA ILE A 172 5.76 12.49 -13.26
C ILE A 172 4.24 12.61 -13.05
N THR A 173 3.51 13.13 -14.02
CA THR A 173 2.06 13.33 -13.92
C THR A 173 1.36 11.97 -13.80
N LYS A 174 1.76 11.00 -14.61
CA LYS A 174 1.25 9.62 -14.57
C LYS A 174 1.53 8.95 -13.22
N LEU A 175 2.75 9.11 -12.69
CA LEU A 175 3.12 8.59 -11.36
C LEU A 175 2.33 9.26 -10.23
N THR A 176 2.11 10.58 -10.31
CA THR A 176 1.31 11.33 -9.34
C THR A 176 -0.13 10.81 -9.33
N GLN A 177 -0.70 10.57 -10.51
CA GLN A 177 -2.05 10.05 -10.65
C GLN A 177 -2.17 8.61 -10.12
N MET A 178 -1.20 7.74 -10.43
CA MET A 178 -1.15 6.38 -9.85
C MET A 178 -1.05 6.42 -8.32
N ASN A 179 -0.25 7.34 -7.76
CA ASN A 179 -0.15 7.52 -6.31
C ASN A 179 -1.47 7.99 -5.69
N GLN A 180 -2.21 8.88 -6.36
CA GLN A 180 -3.48 9.38 -5.87
C GLN A 180 -4.54 8.26 -5.86
N THR A 181 -4.59 7.44 -6.90
CA THR A 181 -5.41 6.22 -6.94
C THR A 181 -5.00 5.25 -5.83
N MET A 182 -3.70 5.03 -5.61
CA MET A 182 -3.21 4.12 -4.57
C MET A 182 -3.51 4.64 -3.15
N ALA A 183 -3.45 5.95 -2.93
CA ALA A 183 -3.82 6.57 -1.66
C ALA A 183 -5.34 6.43 -1.40
N GLU A 184 -6.18 6.59 -2.42
CA GLU A 184 -7.61 6.32 -2.32
C GLU A 184 -7.89 4.84 -2.04
N GLU A 185 -7.21 3.92 -2.73
CA GLU A 185 -7.32 2.48 -2.48
C GLU A 185 -6.89 2.13 -1.04
N ALA A 186 -5.79 2.71 -0.55
CA ALA A 186 -5.33 2.52 0.82
C ALA A 186 -6.32 3.10 1.85
N GLN A 187 -6.94 4.24 1.55
CA GLN A 187 -7.96 4.85 2.41
C GLN A 187 -9.25 4.02 2.43
N ASN A 188 -9.70 3.53 1.28
CA ASN A 188 -10.83 2.63 1.15
C ASN A 188 -10.57 1.30 1.84
N LEU A 189 -9.35 0.76 1.73
CA LEU A 189 -8.91 -0.45 2.43
C LEU A 189 -8.87 -0.23 3.95
N THR A 190 -8.37 0.92 4.41
CA THR A 190 -8.37 1.30 5.82
C THR A 190 -9.80 1.45 6.35
N ARG A 191 -10.71 2.01 5.55
CA ARG A 191 -12.14 2.09 5.91
C ARG A 191 -12.77 0.70 6.00
N ALA A 192 -12.45 -0.21 5.08
CA ALA A 192 -12.92 -1.60 5.14
C ALA A 192 -12.41 -2.31 6.41
N LEU A 193 -11.13 -2.14 6.74
CA LEU A 193 -10.51 -2.71 7.95
C LEU A 193 -11.05 -2.08 9.25
N LYS A 194 -11.30 -0.77 9.27
CA LYS A 194 -11.92 -0.08 10.43
C LYS A 194 -13.40 -0.43 10.57
N GLY A 195 -14.13 -0.61 9.47
CA GLY A 195 -15.52 -1.05 9.47
C GLY A 195 -15.70 -2.43 10.11
N GLU A 196 -14.80 -3.37 9.80
CA GLU A 196 -14.74 -4.67 10.51
C GLU A 196 -14.45 -4.52 12.01
N SER A 197 -13.63 -3.54 12.43
CA SER A 197 -13.34 -3.32 13.86
C SER A 197 -14.53 -2.80 14.66
N LYS A 198 -15.35 -1.90 14.08
CA LYS A 198 -16.58 -1.39 14.71
C LYS A 198 -17.64 -2.49 14.78
N LEU A 199 -17.78 -3.29 13.72
CA LEU A 199 -18.65 -4.47 13.72
C LEU A 199 -18.20 -5.51 14.76
N ARG A 200 -16.89 -5.77 14.89
CA ARG A 200 -16.33 -6.68 15.90
C ARG A 200 -16.52 -6.18 17.33
N GLY A 201 -16.37 -4.87 17.56
CA GLY A 201 -16.64 -4.24 18.86
C GLY A 201 -18.11 -4.38 19.26
N ASN A 202 -19.03 -4.06 18.34
CA ASN A 202 -20.46 -4.22 18.56
C ASN A 202 -20.85 -5.69 18.82
N TRP A 203 -20.25 -6.65 18.11
CA TRP A 203 -20.46 -8.07 18.37
C TRP A 203 -19.89 -8.53 19.73
N GLY A 204 -18.77 -7.96 20.17
CA GLY A 204 -18.20 -8.20 21.49
C GLY A 204 -19.09 -7.67 22.61
N GLU A 205 -19.71 -6.50 22.42
CA GLU A 205 -20.68 -5.94 23.36
C GLU A 205 -21.95 -6.78 23.44
N VAL A 206 -22.48 -7.27 22.31
CA VAL A 206 -23.63 -8.19 22.29
C VAL A 206 -23.32 -9.52 22.98
N LEU A 207 -22.10 -10.04 22.81
CA LEU A 207 -21.68 -11.27 23.51
C LEU A 207 -21.54 -11.03 25.01
N LEU A 208 -20.95 -9.91 25.42
CA LEU A 208 -20.81 -9.54 26.82
C LEU A 208 -22.19 -9.34 27.48
N GLU A 209 -23.14 -8.72 26.78
CA GLU A 209 -24.51 -8.57 27.23
C GLU A 209 -25.16 -9.93 27.49
N LYS A 210 -25.03 -10.88 26.56
CA LYS A 210 -25.55 -12.24 26.74
C LYS A 210 -24.91 -13.00 27.91
N ILE A 211 -23.62 -12.81 28.15
CA ILE A 211 -22.91 -13.42 29.29
C ILE A 211 -23.41 -12.83 30.61
N LEU A 212 -23.64 -11.52 30.67
CA LEU A 212 -24.16 -10.84 31.85
C LEU A 212 -25.60 -11.28 32.16
N GLU A 213 -26.47 -11.38 31.15
CA GLU A 213 -27.84 -11.90 31.30
C GLU A 213 -27.85 -13.36 31.78
N ALA A 214 -27.02 -14.22 31.19
CA ALA A 214 -26.88 -15.61 31.60
C ALA A 214 -26.35 -15.77 33.04
N SER A 215 -25.65 -14.75 33.54
CA SER A 215 -25.17 -14.67 34.93
C SER A 215 -26.21 -14.12 35.91
N GLY A 216 -27.43 -13.83 35.44
CA GLY A 216 -28.54 -13.32 36.25
C GLY A 216 -28.55 -11.81 36.46
N LEU A 217 -27.75 -11.05 35.71
CA LEU A 217 -27.71 -9.58 35.79
C LEU A 217 -28.72 -8.98 34.80
N GLU A 218 -29.55 -8.05 35.29
CA GLU A 218 -30.63 -7.42 34.51
C GLU A 218 -30.20 -6.05 33.95
N LYS A 219 -30.39 -5.87 32.63
CA LYS A 219 -30.03 -4.65 31.89
C LYS A 219 -30.79 -3.43 32.40
N GLY A 220 -30.10 -2.32 32.65
CA GLY A 220 -30.69 -1.07 33.15
C GLY A 220 -30.76 -0.97 34.68
N ILE A 221 -30.62 -2.10 35.39
CA ILE A 221 -30.55 -2.16 36.86
C ILE A 221 -29.11 -2.45 37.30
N HIS A 222 -28.53 -3.54 36.82
CA HIS A 222 -27.21 -4.01 37.26
C HIS A 222 -26.06 -3.61 36.32
N TYR A 223 -26.35 -3.38 35.03
CA TYR A 223 -25.39 -2.86 34.08
C TYR A 223 -26.09 -2.00 33.02
N ARG A 224 -25.35 -1.12 32.35
CA ARG A 224 -25.82 -0.33 31.20
C ARG A 224 -24.84 -0.47 30.05
N THR A 225 -25.37 -0.63 28.85
CA THR A 225 -24.60 -0.61 27.61
C THR A 225 -24.31 0.83 27.22
N GLN A 226 -23.17 1.05 26.58
CA GLN A 226 -22.83 2.37 26.06
C GLN A 226 -23.75 2.70 24.87
N GLU A 227 -24.41 3.85 24.88
CA GLU A 227 -25.23 4.26 23.73
C GLU A 227 -24.30 4.67 22.58
N THR A 228 -24.42 3.97 21.45
CA THR A 228 -23.75 4.38 20.21
C THR A 228 -24.45 5.61 19.65
N LEU A 229 -24.01 6.81 20.05
CA LEU A 229 -24.27 8.03 19.29
C LEU A 229 -23.65 7.84 17.90
N THR A 230 -24.51 7.84 16.89
CA THR A 230 -24.16 7.57 15.49
C THR A 230 -23.48 8.79 14.88
#